data_AF-R9M5G1-F1
#
_entry.id   AF-R9M5G1-F1
#
_cell.length_a   1.000
_cell.length_b   1.000
_cell.length_c   1.000
_cell.angle_alpha   90.00
_cell.angle_beta   90.00
_cell.angle_gamma   90.00
#
_symmetry.space_group_name_H-M   'P 1'
#
loop_
_entity.id
_entity.type
_entity.pdbx_description
1 polymer ?
#
loop_
_entity_poly.entity_id
_entity_poly.type
_entity_poly.pdbx_seq_one_letter_code
_entity_poly.pdbx_strand_id
1 'polypeptide(L)'
;MNYEVVRLPKITVAGPCARTTNQKSEKIGELWQALFTIQPDRGETYGVYTNYQGGIDGEYDAVAARKYYPGDPLPDGFQVVEIPAGSYAKFSFRGDPARDVGGFWKQIWAEPIPRRFACDFERYVGDGPDGMEIEIYVGIPDFCQSCGMPMQKEEDYGTETDGSRSEDYCVYCYKDGKFLADCTMEQMVDFCLKIGEDAGRYPDREQAKQQMLTYFPTLKRWKTEK
;
A
#
# COMPACT_ATOMS: atom_id res chain seq x y z
N MET A 1 -8.35 -12.60 -7.33
CA MET A 1 -7.47 -12.09 -8.41
C MET A 1 -6.04 -12.31 -8.00
N ASN A 2 -5.13 -12.62 -8.94
CA ASN A 2 -3.71 -12.72 -8.60
C ASN A 2 -3.09 -11.31 -8.59
N TYR A 3 -2.29 -11.01 -7.57
CA TYR A 3 -1.49 -9.78 -7.47
C TYR A 3 -0.07 -10.11 -7.04
N GLU A 4 0.84 -9.22 -7.35
CA GLU A 4 2.22 -9.25 -6.88
C GLU A 4 2.36 -8.33 -5.67
N VAL A 5 3.07 -8.76 -4.63
CA VAL A 5 3.48 -7.85 -3.54
C VAL A 5 4.81 -7.22 -3.93
N VAL A 6 4.82 -5.90 -4.11
CA VAL A 6 6.00 -5.13 -4.49
C VAL A 6 6.32 -4.08 -3.42
N ARG A 7 7.60 -3.76 -3.25
CA ARG A 7 8.05 -2.65 -2.40
C ARG A 7 8.52 -1.51 -3.28
N LEU A 8 7.97 -0.32 -3.06
CA LEU A 8 8.27 0.87 -3.86
C LEU A 8 8.96 1.95 -3.03
N PRO A 9 9.90 2.71 -3.63
CA PRO A 9 10.38 3.94 -3.03
C PRO A 9 9.28 5.01 -3.06
N LYS A 10 9.50 6.10 -2.31
CA LYS A 10 8.61 7.27 -2.37
C LYS A 10 8.56 7.83 -3.79
N ILE A 11 7.36 8.17 -4.26
CA ILE A 11 7.15 8.83 -5.55
C ILE A 11 6.49 10.17 -5.29
N THR A 12 7.01 11.23 -5.90
CA THR A 12 6.40 12.56 -5.85
C THR A 12 5.70 12.85 -7.16
N VAL A 13 4.42 13.23 -7.09
CA VAL A 13 3.58 13.58 -8.23
C VAL A 13 2.91 14.93 -8.01
N ALA A 14 2.47 15.58 -9.07
CA ALA A 14 1.68 16.80 -8.99
C ALA A 14 0.54 16.81 -10.02
N GLY A 15 -0.61 17.34 -9.61
CA GLY A 15 -1.80 17.35 -10.43
C GLY A 15 -2.99 18.07 -9.79
N PRO A 16 -4.08 18.34 -10.54
CA PRO A 16 -5.34 18.78 -9.97
C PRO A 16 -5.87 17.77 -8.94
N CYS A 17 -6.41 18.28 -7.84
CA CYS A 17 -6.88 17.49 -6.70
C CYS A 17 -8.32 17.84 -6.33
N ALA A 18 -9.10 16.85 -5.90
CA ALA A 18 -10.41 17.07 -5.29
C ALA A 18 -10.73 16.06 -4.18
N ARG A 19 -11.42 16.55 -3.14
CA ARG A 19 -12.07 15.71 -2.13
C ARG A 19 -13.34 15.07 -2.72
N THR A 20 -13.43 13.75 -2.65
CA THR A 20 -14.56 13.00 -3.22
C THR A 20 -14.91 11.72 -2.43
N THR A 21 -15.91 11.00 -2.91
CA THR A 21 -16.36 9.68 -2.42
C THR A 21 -16.64 8.76 -3.60
N ASN A 22 -16.82 7.46 -3.32
CA ASN A 22 -17.21 6.48 -4.34
C ASN A 22 -18.57 6.78 -5.03
N GLN A 23 -19.39 7.66 -4.44
CA GLN A 23 -20.67 8.09 -5.03
C GLN A 23 -20.55 9.29 -5.97
N LYS A 24 -19.41 10.00 -5.95
CA LYS A 24 -19.16 11.25 -6.71
C LYS A 24 -17.99 11.09 -7.68
N SER A 25 -17.95 9.96 -8.38
CA SER A 25 -16.85 9.59 -9.28
C SER A 25 -16.69 10.51 -10.50
N GLU A 26 -17.72 11.28 -10.87
CA GLU A 26 -17.68 12.27 -11.95
C GLU A 26 -16.58 13.32 -11.74
N LYS A 27 -16.32 13.70 -10.48
CA LYS A 27 -15.25 14.63 -10.12
C LYS A 27 -13.87 14.14 -10.56
N ILE A 28 -13.65 12.83 -10.55
CA ILE A 28 -12.35 12.25 -10.97
C ILE A 28 -12.14 12.48 -12.46
N GLY A 29 -13.20 12.36 -13.28
CA GLY A 29 -13.14 12.66 -14.71
C GLY A 29 -12.77 14.12 -15.00
N GLU A 30 -13.26 15.07 -14.21
CA GLU A 30 -12.91 16.49 -14.31
C GLU A 30 -11.42 16.75 -14.02
N LEU A 31 -10.83 16.04 -13.06
CA LEU A 31 -9.39 16.12 -12.77
C LEU A 31 -8.55 15.68 -13.97
N TRP A 32 -8.93 14.57 -14.61
CA TRP A 32 -8.26 14.09 -15.82
C TRP A 32 -8.35 15.10 -16.96
N GLN A 33 -9.53 15.69 -17.19
CA GLN A 33 -9.70 16.74 -18.20
C GLN A 33 -8.84 17.97 -17.90
N ALA A 34 -8.78 18.41 -16.65
CA ALA A 34 -7.95 19.54 -16.23
C ALA A 34 -6.46 19.25 -16.44
N LEU A 35 -5.99 18.06 -16.06
CA LEU A 35 -4.61 17.63 -16.26
C LEU A 35 -4.23 17.69 -17.74
N PHE A 36 -5.01 17.06 -18.62
CA PHE A 36 -4.69 17.00 -20.05
C PHE A 36 -4.88 18.33 -20.78
N THR A 37 -5.67 19.25 -20.24
CA THR A 37 -5.76 20.62 -20.77
C THR A 37 -4.49 21.41 -20.50
N ILE A 38 -3.88 21.25 -19.32
CA ILE A 38 -2.70 22.00 -18.88
C ILE A 38 -1.39 21.31 -19.33
N GLN A 39 -1.37 19.97 -19.32
CA GLN A 39 -0.26 19.11 -19.72
C GLN A 39 -0.70 18.11 -20.80
N PRO A 40 -0.87 18.56 -22.05
CA PRO A 40 -1.41 17.74 -23.16
C PRO A 40 -0.41 16.72 -23.71
N ASP A 41 0.87 16.83 -23.34
CA ASP A 41 1.90 15.90 -23.73
C ASP A 41 1.63 14.49 -23.17
N ARG A 42 2.00 13.48 -23.95
CA ARG A 42 1.91 12.08 -23.53
C ARG A 42 3.08 11.75 -22.62
N GLY A 43 2.79 11.00 -21.56
CA GLY A 43 3.79 10.52 -20.62
C GLY A 43 3.20 9.53 -19.63
N GLU A 44 4.01 9.13 -18.66
CA GLU A 44 3.54 8.36 -17.51
C GLU A 44 2.62 9.24 -16.65
N THR A 45 1.44 8.72 -16.32
CA THR A 45 0.42 9.43 -15.52
C THR A 45 -0.02 8.57 -14.36
N TYR A 46 -0.53 9.22 -13.32
CA TYR A 46 -0.96 8.59 -12.09
C TYR A 46 -2.36 9.05 -11.70
N GLY A 47 -3.19 8.12 -11.25
CA GLY A 47 -4.41 8.42 -10.50
C GLY A 47 -4.14 8.11 -9.03
N VAL A 48 -4.10 9.10 -8.15
CA VAL A 48 -3.73 8.91 -6.74
C VAL A 48 -4.94 9.11 -5.85
N TYR A 49 -5.13 8.18 -4.91
CA TYR A 49 -6.19 8.19 -3.92
C TYR A 49 -5.58 8.17 -2.52
N THR A 50 -5.78 9.23 -1.72
CA THR A 50 -5.10 9.39 -0.44
C THR A 50 -5.97 10.14 0.58
N ASN A 51 -5.43 10.37 1.79
CA ASN A 51 -6.12 11.07 2.88
C ASN A 51 -7.51 10.50 3.20
N TYR A 52 -7.63 9.16 3.19
CA TYR A 52 -8.87 8.45 3.47
C TYR A 52 -9.41 8.79 4.86
N GLN A 53 -10.71 9.06 4.94
CA GLN A 53 -11.44 9.26 6.20
C GLN A 53 -12.77 8.51 6.15
N GLY A 54 -13.04 7.66 7.14
CA GLY A 54 -14.27 6.87 7.18
C GLY A 54 -14.20 5.49 6.50
N GLY A 55 -12.99 4.99 6.22
CA GLY A 55 -12.80 3.64 5.66
C GLY A 55 -13.25 3.51 4.21
N ILE A 56 -13.84 2.36 3.86
CA ILE A 56 -14.18 1.97 2.48
C ILE A 56 -15.20 2.91 1.84
N ASP A 57 -16.23 3.30 2.59
CA ASP A 57 -17.29 4.21 2.14
C ASP A 57 -16.98 5.68 2.49
N GLY A 58 -15.74 5.92 2.91
CA GLY A 58 -15.23 7.20 3.34
C GLY A 58 -14.97 8.18 2.21
N GLU A 59 -14.54 9.37 2.63
CA GLU A 59 -14.01 10.39 1.73
C GLU A 59 -12.51 10.22 1.54
N TYR A 60 -12.02 10.59 0.37
CA TYR A 60 -10.61 10.60 0.04
C TYR A 60 -10.30 11.76 -0.92
N ASP A 61 -9.02 12.10 -1.00
CA ASP A 61 -8.51 13.00 -2.02
C ASP A 61 -8.17 12.18 -3.25
N ALA A 62 -8.68 12.60 -4.40
CA ALA A 62 -8.33 12.06 -5.71
C ALA A 62 -7.46 13.06 -6.46
N VAL A 63 -6.42 12.58 -7.12
CA VAL A 63 -5.48 13.41 -7.89
C VAL A 63 -5.16 12.74 -9.22
N ALA A 64 -5.36 13.44 -10.33
CA ALA A 64 -4.84 13.03 -11.63
C ALA A 64 -3.50 13.75 -11.83
N ALA A 65 -2.38 13.03 -11.94
CA ALA A 65 -1.07 13.64 -11.75
C ALA A 65 0.03 13.13 -12.70
N ARG A 66 1.05 13.97 -12.88
CA ARG A 66 2.35 13.61 -13.49
C ARG A 66 3.41 13.47 -12.40
N LYS A 67 4.52 12.82 -12.73
CA LYS A 67 5.70 12.84 -11.87
C LYS A 67 6.19 14.28 -11.68
N TYR A 68 6.56 14.63 -10.46
CA TYR A 68 6.99 15.98 -10.09
C TYR A 68 8.38 15.93 -9.48
N TYR A 69 9.27 16.83 -9.93
CA TYR A 69 10.60 17.00 -9.36
C TYR A 69 10.68 18.32 -8.58
N PRO A 70 11.27 18.32 -7.37
CA PRO A 70 11.42 19.55 -6.59
C PRO A 70 12.10 20.67 -7.39
N GLY A 71 11.43 21.82 -7.48
CA GLY A 71 11.91 22.98 -8.22
C GLY A 71 11.25 23.16 -9.60
N ASP A 72 10.51 22.16 -10.09
CA ASP A 72 9.72 22.32 -11.30
C ASP A 72 8.57 23.32 -11.07
N PRO A 73 8.20 24.14 -12.10
CA PRO A 73 7.03 25.01 -12.03
C PRO A 73 5.77 24.21 -11.72
N LEU A 74 4.98 24.67 -10.76
CA LEU A 74 3.71 24.08 -10.39
C LEU A 74 2.56 24.90 -11.02
N PRO A 75 1.75 24.32 -11.92
CA PRO A 75 0.59 25.02 -12.48
C PRO A 75 -0.43 25.42 -11.42
N ASP A 76 -1.17 26.50 -11.67
CA ASP A 76 -2.25 26.95 -10.78
C ASP A 76 -3.29 25.83 -10.58
N GLY A 77 -3.68 25.61 -9.32
CA GLY A 77 -4.65 24.57 -8.96
C GLY A 77 -4.05 23.15 -8.83
N PHE A 78 -2.76 22.97 -9.09
CA PHE A 78 -2.09 21.68 -8.85
C PHE A 78 -1.64 21.55 -7.40
N GLN A 79 -1.65 20.33 -6.89
CA GLN A 79 -1.09 19.97 -5.60
C GLN A 79 0.01 18.93 -5.79
N VAL A 80 1.10 19.09 -5.03
CA VAL A 80 2.15 18.08 -4.92
C VAL A 80 1.71 17.04 -3.90
N VAL A 81 1.74 15.77 -4.29
CA VAL A 81 1.37 14.64 -3.43
C VAL A 81 2.51 13.63 -3.40
N GLU A 82 2.78 13.12 -2.21
CA GLU A 82 3.74 12.03 -2.00
C GLU A 82 3.00 10.70 -1.91
N ILE A 83 3.29 9.81 -2.85
CA ILE A 83 2.97 8.39 -2.72
C ILE A 83 4.04 7.80 -1.80
N PRO A 84 3.68 7.34 -0.58
CA PRO A 84 4.65 6.93 0.42
C PRO A 84 5.45 5.70 -0.04
N ALA A 85 6.70 5.60 0.42
CA ALA A 85 7.43 4.35 0.30
C ALA A 85 6.73 3.25 1.11
N GLY A 86 6.76 2.01 0.61
CA GLY A 86 6.18 0.86 1.32
C GLY A 86 5.79 -0.28 0.41
N SER A 87 5.06 -1.22 0.99
CA SER A 87 4.53 -2.40 0.30
C SER A 87 3.18 -2.13 -0.36
N TYR A 88 3.00 -2.63 -1.57
CA TYR A 88 1.80 -2.50 -2.38
C TYR A 88 1.40 -3.84 -2.98
N ALA A 89 0.10 -4.14 -3.01
CA ALA A 89 -0.46 -5.16 -3.88
C ALA A 89 -0.60 -4.56 -5.28
N LYS A 90 0.23 -5.03 -6.22
CA LYS A 90 0.27 -4.62 -7.62
C LYS A 90 -0.60 -5.53 -8.48
N PHE A 91 -1.50 -4.90 -9.21
CA PHE A 91 -2.29 -5.50 -10.28
C PHE A 91 -1.89 -4.86 -11.60
N SER A 92 -1.96 -5.62 -12.69
CA SER A 92 -1.65 -5.13 -14.02
C SER A 92 -2.64 -5.69 -15.04
N PHE A 93 -3.08 -4.85 -15.97
CA PHE A 93 -3.90 -5.26 -17.10
C PHE A 93 -3.71 -4.30 -18.29
N ARG A 94 -4.19 -4.70 -19.47
CA ARG A 94 -4.26 -3.83 -20.64
C ARG A 94 -5.70 -3.50 -20.98
N GLY A 95 -5.99 -2.25 -21.29
CA GLY A 95 -7.33 -1.81 -21.62
C GLY A 95 -7.43 -0.31 -21.89
N ASP A 96 -8.67 0.16 -21.95
CA ASP A 96 -9.01 1.58 -22.05
C ASP A 96 -9.19 2.16 -20.64
N PRO A 97 -8.42 3.18 -20.24
CA PRO A 97 -8.51 3.78 -18.91
C PRO A 97 -9.91 4.26 -18.53
N ALA A 98 -10.65 4.87 -19.46
CA ALA A 98 -11.96 5.45 -19.20
C ALA A 98 -13.06 4.38 -19.07
N ARG A 99 -12.92 3.27 -19.79
CA ARG A 99 -13.90 2.17 -19.79
C ARG A 99 -13.61 1.11 -18.72
N ASP A 100 -12.35 0.72 -18.55
CA ASP A 100 -11.99 -0.55 -17.93
C ASP A 100 -11.53 -0.41 -16.46
N VAL A 101 -10.93 0.73 -16.08
CA VAL A 101 -10.37 0.96 -14.73
C VAL A 101 -11.42 0.85 -13.63
N GLY A 102 -12.58 1.50 -13.80
CA GLY A 102 -13.64 1.46 -12.80
C GLY A 102 -14.21 0.05 -12.60
N GLY A 103 -14.27 -0.76 -13.66
CA GLY A 103 -14.66 -2.17 -13.58
C GLY A 103 -13.62 -3.02 -12.86
N PHE A 104 -12.33 -2.75 -13.10
CA PHE A 104 -11.23 -3.46 -12.45
C PHE A 104 -11.16 -3.15 -10.95
N TRP A 105 -11.33 -1.88 -10.54
CA TRP A 105 -11.41 -1.50 -9.13
C TRP A 105 -12.50 -2.26 -8.38
N LYS A 106 -13.69 -2.42 -8.97
CA LYS A 106 -14.78 -3.20 -8.36
C LYS A 106 -14.36 -4.64 -8.03
N GLN A 107 -13.52 -5.25 -8.86
CA GLN A 107 -12.99 -6.58 -8.60
C GLN A 107 -11.97 -6.55 -7.45
N ILE A 108 -11.03 -5.60 -7.44
CA ILE A 108 -10.06 -5.42 -6.35
C ILE A 108 -10.76 -5.17 -5.00
N TRP A 109 -11.86 -4.41 -5.00
CA TRP A 109 -12.66 -4.16 -3.80
C TRP A 109 -13.32 -5.42 -3.22
N ALA A 110 -13.57 -6.45 -4.03
CA ALA A 110 -14.12 -7.72 -3.57
C ALA A 110 -13.05 -8.69 -3.03
N GLU A 111 -11.76 -8.38 -3.20
CA GLU A 111 -10.67 -9.23 -2.73
C GLU A 111 -10.36 -8.97 -1.24
N PRO A 112 -10.03 -10.01 -0.45
CA PRO A 112 -9.70 -9.89 0.97
C PRO A 112 -8.26 -9.38 1.19
N ILE A 113 -7.94 -8.21 0.64
CA ILE A 113 -6.62 -7.57 0.74
C ILE A 113 -6.53 -6.80 2.07
N PRO A 114 -5.46 -6.96 2.86
CA PRO A 114 -5.23 -6.12 4.03
C PRO A 114 -4.84 -4.71 3.57
N ARG A 115 -5.82 -3.80 3.51
CA ARG A 115 -5.59 -2.42 3.04
C ARG A 115 -5.04 -1.53 4.16
N ARG A 116 -4.03 -0.72 3.82
CA ARG A 116 -3.45 0.29 4.71
C ARG A 116 -4.27 1.58 4.75
N PHE A 117 -5.01 1.89 3.69
CA PHE A 117 -5.76 3.15 3.51
C PHE A 117 -4.88 4.42 3.68
N ALA A 118 -3.59 4.33 3.39
CA ALA A 118 -2.70 5.49 3.37
C ALA A 118 -2.69 6.16 1.98
N CYS A 119 -2.43 5.36 0.96
CA CYS A 119 -2.43 5.79 -0.43
C CYS A 119 -2.60 4.57 -1.32
N ASP A 120 -3.58 4.61 -2.21
CA ASP A 120 -3.71 3.71 -3.34
C ASP A 120 -3.45 4.53 -4.61
N PHE A 121 -2.94 3.91 -5.68
CA PHE A 121 -2.72 4.64 -6.93
C PHE A 121 -2.77 3.77 -8.19
N GLU A 122 -3.11 4.40 -9.30
CA GLU A 122 -3.04 3.89 -10.65
C GLU A 122 -1.78 4.44 -11.33
N ARG A 123 -1.21 3.65 -12.24
CA ARG A 123 -0.11 4.07 -13.11
C ARG A 123 -0.40 3.65 -14.54
N TYR A 124 -0.24 4.62 -15.44
CA TYR A 124 -0.59 4.50 -16.86
C TYR A 124 0.69 4.56 -17.70
N VAL A 125 1.08 3.41 -18.28
CA VAL A 125 2.42 3.20 -18.85
C VAL A 125 2.30 2.90 -20.36
N GLY A 126 2.08 3.94 -21.16
CA GLY A 126 2.19 3.88 -22.63
C GLY A 126 1.07 3.11 -23.36
N ASP A 127 1.04 3.28 -24.68
CA ASP A 127 0.01 2.70 -25.55
C ASP A 127 0.59 1.52 -26.36
N GLY A 128 -0.08 0.37 -26.32
CA GLY A 128 0.17 -0.78 -27.19
C GLY A 128 -0.98 -1.03 -28.16
N PRO A 129 -0.81 -1.95 -29.13
CA PRO A 129 -1.87 -2.31 -30.08
C PRO A 129 -3.15 -2.83 -29.40
N ASP A 130 -3.02 -3.37 -28.18
CA ASP A 130 -4.12 -3.94 -27.39
C ASP A 130 -4.63 -3.00 -26.27
N GLY A 131 -4.24 -1.72 -26.31
CA GLY A 131 -4.62 -0.72 -25.32
C GLY A 131 -3.46 -0.27 -24.41
N MET A 132 -3.79 0.58 -23.45
CA MET A 132 -2.82 1.14 -22.50
C MET A 132 -2.47 0.09 -21.44
N GLU A 133 -1.20 0.05 -21.03
CA GLU A 133 -0.79 -0.73 -19.86
C GLU A 133 -1.14 0.03 -18.58
N ILE A 134 -1.98 -0.59 -17.76
CA ILE A 134 -2.55 0.00 -16.55
C ILE A 134 -2.13 -0.86 -15.37
N GLU A 135 -1.55 -0.22 -14.37
CA GLU A 135 -1.18 -0.85 -13.12
C GLU A 135 -1.96 -0.19 -11.97
N ILE A 136 -2.45 -1.00 -11.03
CA ILE A 136 -3.12 -0.52 -9.82
C ILE A 136 -2.36 -1.03 -8.61
N TYR A 137 -2.09 -0.13 -7.69
CA TYR A 137 -1.32 -0.35 -6.48
C TYR A 137 -2.21 -0.06 -5.28
N VAL A 138 -2.53 -1.09 -4.51
CA VAL A 138 -3.25 -0.97 -3.25
C VAL A 138 -2.23 -0.99 -2.13
N GLY A 139 -2.19 0.05 -1.30
CA GLY A 139 -1.29 0.11 -0.16
C GLY A 139 -1.63 -0.96 0.85
N ILE A 140 -0.66 -1.80 1.21
CA ILE A 140 -0.82 -2.86 2.22
C ILE A 140 0.10 -2.59 3.42
N PRO A 141 -0.23 -3.07 4.63
CA PRO A 141 0.67 -3.00 5.77
C PRO A 141 1.99 -3.71 5.47
N ASP A 142 3.08 -3.18 6.00
CA ASP A 142 4.30 -3.95 6.15
C ASP A 142 4.10 -4.96 7.27
N PHE A 143 4.60 -6.18 7.12
CA PHE A 143 4.48 -7.20 8.15
C PHE A 143 5.82 -7.41 8.84
N CYS A 144 5.80 -7.41 10.17
CA CYS A 144 6.98 -7.68 10.97
C CYS A 144 7.58 -9.04 10.58
N GLN A 145 8.82 -9.03 10.13
CA GLN A 145 9.59 -10.19 9.66
C GLN A 145 10.11 -11.08 10.81
N SER A 146 9.48 -10.97 11.99
CA SER A 146 9.68 -11.81 13.17
C SER A 146 8.34 -12.39 13.64
N CYS A 147 7.35 -11.56 13.95
CA CYS A 147 6.08 -12.05 14.53
C CYS A 147 4.88 -12.02 13.57
N GLY A 148 5.06 -11.51 12.34
CA GLY A 148 3.95 -11.36 11.38
C GLY A 148 2.96 -10.25 11.73
N MET A 149 3.25 -9.39 12.72
CA MET A 149 2.38 -8.28 13.09
C MET A 149 2.31 -7.24 11.95
N PRO A 150 1.10 -6.81 11.52
CA PRO A 150 0.97 -5.71 10.58
C PRO A 150 1.45 -4.40 11.23
N MET A 151 2.24 -3.62 10.50
CA MET A 151 2.81 -2.34 10.90
C MET A 151 2.24 -1.26 9.98
N GLN A 152 1.58 -0.25 10.55
CA GLN A 152 0.83 0.74 9.78
C GLN A 152 1.28 2.16 10.07
N LYS A 153 1.47 2.47 11.36
CA LYS A 153 1.88 3.79 11.87
C LYS A 153 3.32 3.75 12.36
N GLU A 154 3.97 4.92 12.42
CA GLU A 154 5.39 5.04 12.72
C GLU A 154 5.78 4.38 14.05
N GLU A 155 4.89 4.41 15.04
CA GLU A 155 5.12 3.83 16.37
C GLU A 155 5.04 2.30 16.40
N ASP A 156 4.55 1.66 15.34
CA ASP A 156 4.53 0.19 15.24
C ASP A 156 5.92 -0.36 14.92
N TYR A 157 6.81 0.44 14.36
CA TYR A 157 8.10 0.00 13.84
C TYR A 157 9.20 0.05 14.92
N GLY A 158 10.10 -0.93 14.86
CA GLY A 158 11.30 -0.97 15.70
C GLY A 158 12.33 0.08 15.30
N THR A 159 13.48 0.08 15.99
CA THR A 159 14.61 0.98 15.70
C THR A 159 15.90 0.24 15.40
N GLU A 160 16.66 0.72 14.43
CA GLU A 160 18.00 0.26 14.11
C GLU A 160 19.05 0.83 15.08
N THR A 161 20.31 0.40 14.98
CA THR A 161 21.39 0.84 15.88
C THR A 161 21.65 2.35 15.86
N ASP A 162 21.33 3.03 14.76
CA ASP A 162 21.47 4.48 14.58
C ASP A 162 20.21 5.26 15.01
N GLY A 163 19.20 4.56 15.53
CA GLY A 163 17.91 5.12 15.92
C GLY A 163 16.93 5.32 14.76
N SER A 164 17.32 5.01 13.52
CA SER A 164 16.39 5.04 12.38
C SER A 164 15.32 3.95 12.50
N ARG A 165 14.20 4.16 11.80
CA ARG A 165 13.07 3.22 11.80
C ARG A 165 13.45 1.91 11.12
N SER A 166 13.18 0.78 11.77
CA SER A 166 13.33 -0.53 11.15
C SER A 166 12.29 -0.73 10.06
N GLU A 167 12.72 -1.19 8.90
CA GLU A 167 11.85 -1.49 7.76
C GLU A 167 11.19 -2.87 7.85
N ASP A 168 11.72 -3.72 8.73
CA ASP A 168 11.41 -5.15 8.77
C ASP A 168 10.74 -5.58 10.06
N TYR A 169 11.01 -4.91 11.18
CA TYR A 169 10.62 -5.40 12.49
C TYR A 169 9.79 -4.39 13.26
N CYS A 170 8.82 -4.90 14.04
CA CYS A 170 7.99 -4.07 14.88
C CYS A 170 8.66 -3.72 16.21
N VAL A 171 8.17 -2.67 16.86
CA VAL A 171 8.67 -2.14 18.15
C VAL A 171 8.66 -3.18 19.28
N TYR A 172 7.79 -4.18 19.20
CA TYR A 172 7.70 -5.25 20.20
C TYR A 172 8.69 -6.39 19.98
N CYS A 173 9.22 -6.52 18.76
CA CYS A 173 10.20 -7.56 18.44
C CYS A 173 11.63 -7.02 18.48
N TYR A 174 11.84 -5.78 18.06
CA TYR A 174 13.16 -5.25 17.75
C TYR A 174 13.29 -3.77 18.13
N LYS A 175 14.37 -3.43 18.82
CA LYS A 175 14.69 -2.06 19.23
C LYS A 175 16.19 -1.88 19.38
N ASP A 176 16.67 -0.70 19.02
CA ASP A 176 18.06 -0.26 19.13
C ASP A 176 19.04 -1.27 18.51
N GLY A 177 18.65 -1.81 17.35
CA GLY A 177 19.44 -2.78 16.60
C GLY A 177 19.41 -4.22 17.13
N LYS A 178 18.50 -4.56 18.05
CA LYS A 178 18.48 -5.86 18.73
C LYS A 178 17.08 -6.42 18.89
N PHE A 179 16.96 -7.74 18.80
CA PHE A 179 15.73 -8.41 19.20
C PHE A 179 15.53 -8.33 20.72
N LEU A 180 14.33 -7.98 21.14
CA LEU A 180 13.96 -7.82 22.54
C LEU A 180 13.79 -9.14 23.29
N ALA A 181 13.67 -10.25 22.56
CA ALA A 181 13.54 -11.59 23.10
C ALA A 181 14.44 -12.56 22.35
N ASP A 182 15.24 -13.32 23.10
CA ASP A 182 15.96 -14.50 22.63
C ASP A 182 15.05 -15.72 22.77
N CYS A 183 14.46 -16.15 21.66
CA CYS A 183 13.47 -17.22 21.64
C CYS A 183 13.50 -17.98 20.31
N THR A 184 13.01 -19.22 20.33
CA THR A 184 12.78 -20.01 19.12
C THR A 184 11.55 -19.50 18.35
N MET A 185 11.39 -19.97 17.11
CA MET A 185 10.20 -19.66 16.30
C MET A 185 8.93 -20.17 16.98
N GLU A 186 8.95 -21.39 17.54
CA GLU A 186 7.82 -21.99 18.25
C GLU A 186 7.43 -21.18 19.49
N GLN A 187 8.43 -20.69 20.25
CA GLN A 187 8.18 -19.81 21.38
C GLN A 187 7.57 -18.47 20.95
N MET A 188 7.99 -17.91 19.82
CA MET A 188 7.36 -16.71 19.24
C MET A 188 5.92 -17.00 18.80
N VAL A 189 5.64 -18.16 18.18
CA VAL A 189 4.27 -18.57 17.83
C VAL A 189 3.40 -18.63 19.09
N ASP A 190 3.85 -19.30 20.14
CA ASP A 190 3.09 -19.41 21.39
C ASP A 190 2.82 -18.03 22.03
N PHE A 191 3.79 -17.12 21.96
CA PHE A 191 3.64 -15.72 22.40
C PHE A 191 2.59 -14.97 21.58
N CYS A 192 2.65 -15.02 20.25
CA CYS A 192 1.67 -14.39 19.36
C CYS A 192 0.26 -14.94 19.56
N LEU A 193 0.13 -16.26 19.74
CA LEU A 193 -1.14 -16.92 20.01
C LEU A 193 -1.76 -16.42 21.32
N LYS A 194 -0.96 -16.25 22.37
CA LYS A 194 -1.45 -15.70 23.65
C LYS A 194 -1.98 -14.27 23.47
N ILE A 195 -1.23 -13.39 22.80
CA ILE A 195 -1.66 -12.01 22.56
C ILE A 195 -2.96 -11.97 21.74
N GLY A 196 -3.08 -12.78 20.70
CA GLY A 196 -4.29 -12.77 19.87
C GLY A 196 -5.50 -13.40 20.57
N GLU A 197 -5.30 -14.38 21.45
CA GLU A 197 -6.37 -14.92 22.31
C GLU A 197 -6.87 -13.85 23.30
N ASP A 198 -5.96 -13.16 23.99
CA ASP A 198 -6.30 -12.05 24.91
C ASP A 198 -7.06 -10.92 24.19
N ALA A 199 -6.81 -10.74 22.88
CA ALA A 199 -7.49 -9.77 22.02
C ALA A 199 -8.75 -10.30 21.31
N GLY A 200 -9.14 -11.56 21.56
CA GLY A 200 -10.31 -12.20 20.92
C GLY A 200 -10.18 -12.39 19.40
N ARG A 201 -8.96 -12.47 18.87
CA ARG A 201 -8.66 -12.54 17.43
C ARG A 201 -8.68 -13.94 16.85
N TYR A 202 -8.54 -14.98 17.69
CA TYR A 202 -8.46 -16.37 17.25
C TYR A 202 -9.67 -17.16 17.75
N PRO A 203 -10.66 -17.43 16.89
CA PRO A 203 -11.78 -18.33 17.23
C PRO A 203 -11.31 -19.77 17.47
N ASP A 204 -10.26 -20.19 16.75
CA ASP A 204 -9.62 -21.50 16.87
C ASP A 204 -8.10 -21.32 17.03
N ARG A 205 -7.61 -21.59 18.25
CA ARG A 205 -6.21 -21.45 18.62
C ARG A 205 -5.30 -22.43 17.87
N GLU A 206 -5.76 -23.66 17.64
CA GLU A 206 -4.96 -24.69 16.96
C GLU A 206 -4.84 -24.38 15.47
N GLN A 207 -5.92 -23.93 14.84
CA GLN A 207 -5.88 -23.47 13.46
C GLN A 207 -4.93 -22.27 13.31
N ALA A 208 -5.01 -21.29 14.22
CA ALA A 208 -4.10 -20.13 14.21
C ALA A 208 -2.64 -20.56 14.37
N LYS A 209 -2.36 -21.55 15.23
CA LYS A 209 -1.02 -22.12 15.42
C LYS A 209 -0.49 -22.73 14.14
N GLN A 210 -1.28 -23.54 13.44
CA GLN A 210 -0.90 -24.16 12.17
C GLN A 210 -0.61 -23.12 11.09
N GLN A 211 -1.44 -22.07 11.00
CA GLN A 211 -1.21 -20.96 10.07
C GLN A 211 0.11 -20.23 10.37
N MET A 212 0.39 -19.91 11.63
CA MET A 212 1.65 -19.27 12.02
C MET A 212 2.86 -20.15 11.74
N LEU A 213 2.79 -21.45 12.03
CA LEU A 213 3.88 -22.41 11.75
C LEU A 213 4.13 -22.59 10.24
N THR A 214 3.12 -22.35 9.41
CA THR A 214 3.28 -22.35 7.94
C THR A 214 3.90 -21.03 7.46
N TYR A 215 3.55 -19.91 8.09
CA TYR A 215 3.96 -18.57 7.66
C TYR A 215 5.34 -18.15 8.19
N PHE A 216 5.63 -18.36 9.49
CA PHE A 216 6.84 -17.85 10.15
C PHE A 216 8.15 -18.31 9.50
N PRO A 217 8.29 -19.54 8.96
CA PRO A 217 9.49 -19.96 8.23
C PRO A 217 9.81 -19.10 6.99
N THR A 218 8.85 -18.34 6.47
CA THR A 218 9.04 -17.43 5.34
C THR A 218 9.60 -16.06 5.76
N LEU A 219 9.53 -15.73 7.05
CA LEU A 219 9.94 -14.43 7.61
C LEU A 219 11.46 -14.36 7.81
N LYS A 220 12.06 -13.19 7.57
CA LYS A 220 13.52 -12.99 7.61
C LYS A 220 14.19 -13.50 8.88
N ARG A 221 13.60 -13.32 10.08
CA ARG A 221 14.20 -13.78 11.35
C ARG A 221 14.35 -15.30 11.44
N TRP A 222 13.41 -16.04 10.86
CA TRP A 222 13.31 -17.49 11.01
C TRP A 222 13.74 -18.26 9.78
N LYS A 223 13.92 -17.54 8.66
CA LYS A 223 14.42 -18.12 7.43
C LYS A 223 15.85 -18.59 7.68
N THR A 224 16.02 -19.90 7.81
CA THR A 224 17.34 -20.53 7.77
C THR A 224 17.86 -20.44 6.35
N GLU A 225 19.07 -19.90 6.17
CA GLU A 225 19.77 -19.98 4.89
C GLU A 225 19.86 -21.46 4.50
N LYS A 226 19.30 -21.80 3.33
CA LYS A 226 19.51 -23.10 2.68
C LYS A 226 20.62 -22.96 1.66
#